data_AF-A0A9D4RGM9-F1
#
_entry.id   AF-A0A9D4RGM9-F1
#
_cell.length_a   1.000
_cell.length_b   1.000
_cell.length_c   1.000
_cell.angle_alpha   90.00
_cell.angle_beta   90.00
_cell.angle_gamma   90.00
#
_symmetry.space_group_name_H-M   'P 1'
#
loop_
_entity.id
_entity.type
_entity.pdbx_description
1 polymer ?
#
loop_
_entity_poly.entity_id
_entity_poly.type
_entity_poly.pdbx_seq_one_letter_code
_entity_poly.pdbx_strand_id
1 'polypeptide(L)'
;MNEGLTTAYTNKGDKYLFLRKVMALPYLPAEHIASAFYQLHQQATEVGGPVLKVMDYVEKTWIHGSVWKPENWSAFREVIRTNNDVEGWHRRINTRAGKADLSFYVLVPLLRSEAETVDLQIRLVSENLLTRIHRKQNVNTHGRLFEAWDQYEDDEMTTTQLLRTCSHIAGLGPDTTTDAIHDEDC
;
A
#
# COMPACT_ATOMS: atom_id res chain seq x y z
N MET A 1 -0.11 -26.79 -9.36
CA MET A 1 -0.37 -25.95 -10.55
C MET A 1 -0.31 -24.46 -10.13
N ASN A 2 0.86 -23.99 -9.66
CA ASN A 2 1.06 -22.65 -9.07
C ASN A 2 2.19 -21.84 -9.73
N GLU A 3 2.66 -22.23 -10.92
CA GLU A 3 3.95 -21.74 -11.46
C GLU A 3 3.84 -20.55 -12.42
N GLY A 4 2.62 -20.05 -12.70
CA GLY A 4 2.42 -19.03 -13.74
C GLY A 4 2.54 -17.57 -13.28
N LEU A 5 2.24 -17.26 -12.01
CA LEU A 5 2.25 -15.87 -11.51
C LEU A 5 3.64 -15.42 -11.04
N THR A 6 4.42 -16.33 -10.44
CA THR A 6 5.73 -16.01 -9.88
C THR A 6 6.73 -15.60 -10.98
N THR A 7 6.80 -16.37 -12.06
CA THR A 7 7.72 -16.13 -13.19
C THR A 7 7.37 -14.86 -13.98
N ALA A 8 6.09 -14.47 -14.00
CA ALA A 8 5.63 -13.22 -14.63
C ALA A 8 5.86 -11.99 -13.73
N TYR A 9 6.02 -12.18 -12.42
CA TYR A 9 6.31 -11.09 -11.47
C TYR A 9 7.78 -10.65 -11.55
N THR A 10 8.69 -11.57 -11.90
CA THR A 10 10.14 -11.32 -12.00
C THR A 10 10.54 -10.59 -13.29
N ASN A 11 9.76 -10.74 -14.37
CA ASN A 11 9.94 -9.98 -15.60
C ASN A 11 9.12 -8.68 -15.52
N LYS A 12 9.81 -7.54 -15.41
CA LYS A 12 9.26 -6.16 -15.38
C LYS A 12 8.53 -5.78 -16.69
N GLY A 13 7.51 -6.54 -17.10
CA GLY A 13 6.71 -6.32 -18.31
C GLY A 13 5.34 -5.70 -18.06
N ASP A 14 4.52 -5.58 -19.10
CA ASP A 14 3.21 -4.89 -19.07
C ASP A 14 2.25 -5.42 -18.01
N LYS A 15 2.29 -6.73 -17.71
CA LYS A 15 1.47 -7.36 -16.66
C LYS A 15 1.81 -6.87 -15.26
N TYR A 16 3.09 -6.59 -15.01
CA TYR A 16 3.56 -6.06 -13.74
C TYR A 16 3.11 -4.61 -13.55
N LEU A 17 3.21 -3.79 -14.60
CA LEU A 17 2.69 -2.42 -14.59
C LEU A 17 1.18 -2.37 -14.42
N PHE A 18 0.45 -3.30 -15.05
CA PHE A 18 -1.00 -3.43 -14.87
C PHE A 18 -1.36 -3.75 -13.42
N LEU A 19 -0.75 -4.78 -12.83
CA LEU A 19 -0.98 -5.14 -11.43
C LEU A 19 -0.62 -4.00 -10.47
N ARG A 20 0.45 -3.23 -10.75
CA ARG A 20 0.77 -2.03 -9.97
C ARG A 20 -0.34 -0.98 -9.98
N LYS A 21 -1.05 -0.81 -11.09
CA LYS A 21 -2.23 0.08 -11.14
C LYS A 21 -3.35 -0.46 -10.25
N VAL A 22 -3.63 -1.77 -10.29
CA VAL A 22 -4.62 -2.40 -9.41
C VAL A 22 -4.24 -2.20 -7.93
N MET A 23 -2.98 -2.39 -7.58
CA MET A 23 -2.46 -2.18 -6.21
C MET A 23 -2.42 -0.70 -5.79
N ALA A 24 -2.60 0.23 -6.72
CA ALA A 24 -2.62 1.66 -6.46
C ALA A 24 -4.04 2.25 -6.29
N LEU A 25 -5.09 1.43 -6.50
CA LEU A 25 -6.47 1.84 -6.25
C LEU A 25 -6.72 2.43 -4.84
N PRO A 26 -6.08 1.94 -3.76
CA PRO A 26 -6.28 2.53 -2.42
C PRO A 26 -5.90 4.00 -2.34
N TYR A 27 -5.04 4.51 -3.22
CA TYR A 27 -4.59 5.90 -3.21
C TYR A 27 -5.51 6.86 -3.97
N LEU A 28 -6.65 6.37 -4.46
CA LEU A 28 -7.69 7.18 -5.09
C LEU A 28 -8.80 7.54 -4.09
N PRO A 29 -9.51 8.66 -4.30
CA PRO A 29 -10.74 8.94 -3.59
C PRO A 29 -11.74 7.78 -3.74
N ALA A 30 -12.43 7.45 -2.65
CA ALA A 30 -13.27 6.24 -2.58
C ALA A 30 -14.33 6.21 -3.70
N GLU A 31 -14.93 7.35 -4.01
CA GLU A 31 -15.91 7.54 -5.07
C GLU A 31 -15.38 7.22 -6.48
N HIS A 32 -14.06 7.32 -6.69
CA HIS A 32 -13.41 7.11 -7.98
C HIS A 32 -12.77 5.73 -8.13
N ILE A 33 -12.69 4.96 -7.04
CA ILE A 33 -12.08 3.62 -7.04
C ILE A 33 -12.84 2.67 -7.97
N ALA A 34 -14.17 2.63 -7.87
CA ALA A 34 -14.97 1.69 -8.66
C ALA A 34 -14.85 1.97 -10.17
N SER A 35 -14.95 3.24 -10.57
CA SER A 35 -14.83 3.63 -11.98
C SER A 35 -13.44 3.34 -12.54
N ALA A 36 -12.38 3.65 -11.77
CA ALA A 36 -11.00 3.33 -12.14
C ALA A 36 -10.76 1.80 -12.24
N PHE A 37 -11.34 1.02 -11.33
CA PHE A 37 -11.28 -0.43 -11.38
C PHE A 37 -11.92 -0.99 -12.66
N TYR A 38 -13.11 -0.53 -13.05
CA TYR A 38 -13.77 -1.01 -14.26
C TYR A 38 -13.02 -0.66 -15.55
N GLN A 39 -12.36 0.50 -15.60
CA GLN A 39 -11.46 0.84 -16.71
C GLN A 39 -10.29 -0.15 -16.82
N LEU A 40 -9.71 -0.57 -15.68
CA LEU A 40 -8.67 -1.60 -15.66
C LEU A 40 -9.22 -2.98 -16.01
N HIS A 41 -10.43 -3.32 -15.52
CA HIS A 41 -11.06 -4.62 -15.79
C HIS A 41 -11.32 -4.80 -17.29
N GLN A 42 -11.83 -3.76 -17.97
CA GLN A 42 -12.00 -3.76 -19.42
C GLN A 42 -10.68 -4.00 -20.17
N GLN A 43 -9.59 -3.31 -19.77
CA GLN A 43 -8.25 -3.55 -20.33
C GLN A 43 -7.77 -4.98 -20.10
N ALA A 44 -8.05 -5.56 -18.92
CA ALA A 44 -7.71 -6.96 -18.63
C ALA A 44 -8.53 -7.94 -19.48
N THR A 45 -9.78 -7.63 -19.81
CA THR A 45 -10.61 -8.46 -20.71
C THR A 45 -10.04 -8.47 -22.13
N GLU A 46 -9.55 -7.34 -22.62
CA GLU A 46 -8.91 -7.23 -23.94
C GLU A 46 -7.60 -8.03 -24.01
N VAL A 47 -6.80 -8.04 -22.95
CA VAL A 47 -5.52 -8.79 -22.87
C VAL A 47 -5.74 -10.27 -22.58
N GLY A 48 -6.77 -10.61 -21.80
CA GLY A 48 -7.12 -11.96 -21.40
C GLY A 48 -6.12 -12.65 -20.45
N GLY A 49 -6.37 -13.93 -20.19
CA GLY A 49 -5.46 -14.80 -19.44
C GLY A 49 -5.60 -14.71 -17.91
N PRO A 50 -4.56 -15.13 -17.15
CA PRO A 50 -4.65 -15.29 -15.69
C PRO A 50 -4.98 -14.02 -14.89
N VAL A 51 -4.73 -12.84 -15.46
CA VAL A 51 -5.02 -11.54 -14.82
C VAL A 51 -6.52 -11.35 -14.58
N LEU A 52 -7.38 -11.89 -15.45
CA LEU A 52 -8.83 -11.81 -15.28
C LEU A 52 -9.30 -12.45 -13.97
N LYS A 53 -8.72 -13.60 -13.58
CA LYS A 53 -9.06 -14.25 -12.31
C LYS A 53 -8.75 -13.36 -11.10
N VAL A 54 -7.68 -12.56 -11.18
CA VAL A 54 -7.32 -11.59 -10.15
C VAL A 54 -8.36 -10.47 -10.12
N MET A 55 -8.72 -9.94 -11.29
CA MET A 55 -9.71 -8.87 -11.40
C MET A 55 -11.09 -9.31 -10.88
N ASP A 56 -11.56 -10.50 -11.26
CA ASP A 56 -12.84 -11.05 -10.78
C ASP A 56 -12.85 -11.24 -9.25
N TYR A 57 -11.73 -11.67 -8.68
CA TYR A 57 -11.58 -11.77 -7.24
C TYR A 57 -11.62 -10.39 -6.58
N VAL A 58 -10.92 -9.41 -7.14
CA VAL A 58 -10.89 -8.04 -6.61
C VAL A 58 -12.28 -7.40 -6.67
N GLU A 59 -12.98 -7.56 -7.79
CA GLU A 59 -14.35 -7.06 -7.95
C GLU A 59 -15.27 -7.62 -6.86
N LYS A 60 -15.29 -8.95 -6.72
CA LYS A 60 -16.17 -9.63 -5.76
C LYS A 60 -15.83 -9.29 -4.31
N THR A 61 -14.56 -9.13 -3.99
CA THR A 61 -14.08 -9.03 -2.60
C THR A 61 -13.99 -7.58 -2.12
N TRP A 62 -13.49 -6.68 -2.95
CA TRP A 62 -13.07 -5.33 -2.55
C TRP A 62 -13.92 -4.22 -3.16
N ILE A 63 -14.60 -4.48 -4.29
CA ILE A 63 -15.52 -3.51 -4.92
C ILE A 63 -16.97 -3.77 -4.50
N HIS A 64 -17.41 -5.03 -4.52
CA HIS A 64 -18.77 -5.44 -4.15
C HIS A 64 -18.87 -6.18 -2.83
N GLY A 65 -17.75 -6.36 -2.13
CA GLY A 65 -17.74 -7.01 -0.82
C GLY A 65 -18.59 -6.25 0.19
N SER A 66 -19.35 -6.98 1.02
CA SER A 66 -20.18 -6.38 2.06
C SER A 66 -19.40 -6.00 3.33
N VAL A 67 -18.18 -6.53 3.48
CA VAL A 67 -17.37 -6.39 4.71
C VAL A 67 -16.49 -5.14 4.66
N TRP A 68 -15.80 -4.91 3.55
CA TRP A 68 -14.87 -3.80 3.37
C TRP A 68 -15.23 -3.06 2.09
N LYS A 69 -15.93 -1.93 2.23
CA LYS A 69 -16.27 -1.07 1.10
C LYS A 69 -15.09 -0.16 0.77
N PRO A 70 -15.00 0.41 -0.46
CA PRO A 70 -13.95 1.35 -0.85
C PRO A 70 -13.69 2.47 0.16
N GLU A 71 -14.71 2.99 0.84
CA GLU A 71 -14.57 4.04 1.85
C GLU A 71 -13.80 3.57 3.10
N ASN A 72 -13.73 2.26 3.35
CA ASN A 72 -13.03 1.69 4.50
C ASN A 72 -11.54 1.47 4.27
N TRP A 73 -11.11 1.35 3.00
CA TRP A 73 -9.73 1.00 2.66
C TRP A 73 -9.05 2.00 1.73
N SER A 74 -9.77 3.01 1.24
CA SER A 74 -9.13 4.18 0.63
C SER A 74 -8.20 4.84 1.63
N ALA A 75 -6.98 5.08 1.20
CA ALA A 75 -5.93 5.82 1.89
C ALA A 75 -5.72 7.20 1.25
N PHE A 76 -6.69 7.70 0.48
CA PHE A 76 -6.63 9.04 -0.09
C PHE A 76 -6.61 10.09 1.03
N ARG A 77 -5.67 11.04 0.94
CA ARG A 77 -5.39 12.06 1.98
C ARG A 77 -4.97 11.50 3.34
N GLU A 78 -4.74 10.19 3.44
CA GLU A 78 -4.19 9.59 4.65
C GLU A 78 -2.67 9.60 4.61
N VAL A 79 -2.05 9.79 5.78
CA VAL A 79 -0.61 9.55 5.91
C VAL A 79 -0.42 8.05 5.79
N ILE A 80 0.14 7.57 4.67
CA ILE A 80 0.40 6.14 4.47
C ILE A 80 1.27 5.64 5.63
N ARG A 81 0.65 4.88 6.53
CA ARG A 81 1.38 4.10 7.53
C ARG A 81 2.02 2.95 6.81
N THR A 82 3.31 3.09 6.55
CA THR A 82 4.08 2.10 5.78
C THR A 82 3.95 0.73 6.44
N ASN A 83 4.10 -0.33 5.63
CA ASN A 83 4.15 -1.71 6.10
C ASN A 83 5.03 -1.89 7.36
N ASN A 84 6.10 -1.10 7.50
CA ASN A 84 6.95 -1.03 8.69
C ASN A 84 6.22 -0.70 9.99
N ASP A 85 5.17 0.13 9.98
CA ASP A 85 4.40 0.46 11.18
C ASP A 85 3.55 -0.74 11.61
N VAL A 86 2.93 -1.43 10.65
CA VAL A 86 2.13 -2.65 10.88
C VAL A 86 3.03 -3.81 11.29
N GLU A 87 4.14 -4.03 10.59
CA GLU A 87 5.16 -5.01 10.95
C GLU A 87 5.79 -4.70 12.31
N GLY A 88 6.06 -3.43 12.60
CA GLY A 88 6.54 -2.96 13.88
C GLY A 88 5.54 -3.24 15.01
N TRP A 89 4.25 -3.06 14.75
CA TRP A 89 3.18 -3.39 15.69
C TRP A 89 3.04 -4.91 15.90
N HIS A 90 3.02 -5.71 14.82
CA HIS A 90 3.01 -7.17 14.89
C HIS A 90 4.22 -7.72 15.64
N ARG A 91 5.42 -7.19 15.36
CA ARG A 91 6.65 -7.61 16.04
C ARG A 91 6.57 -7.35 17.53
N ARG A 92 6.11 -6.16 17.93
CA ARG A 92 5.92 -5.77 19.33
C ARG A 92 4.93 -6.68 20.06
N ILE A 93 3.79 -6.97 19.45
CA ILE A 93 2.79 -7.88 20.02
C ILE A 93 3.37 -9.28 20.15
N ASN A 94 4.00 -9.82 19.11
CA ASN A 94 4.62 -11.15 19.16
C ASN A 94 5.74 -11.25 20.19
N THR A 95 6.55 -10.19 20.35
CA THR A 95 7.59 -10.12 21.40
C THR A 95 6.98 -10.11 22.80
N ARG A 96 5.94 -9.29 23.05
CA ARG A 96 5.27 -9.23 24.36
C ARG A 96 4.50 -10.52 24.67
N ALA A 97 3.96 -11.17 23.65
CA ALA A 97 3.24 -12.43 23.76
C ALA A 97 4.15 -13.65 23.99
N GLY A 98 5.41 -13.58 23.53
CA GLY A 98 6.37 -14.70 23.59
C GLY A 98 6.05 -15.89 22.70
N LYS A 99 4.94 -15.85 21.94
CA LYS A 99 4.51 -16.89 20.99
C LYS A 99 3.54 -16.30 19.94
N ALA A 100 3.47 -16.94 18.77
CA ALA A 100 2.62 -16.50 17.66
C ALA A 100 1.13 -16.88 17.81
N ASP A 101 0.83 -17.97 18.53
CA ASP A 101 -0.54 -18.45 18.72
C ASP A 101 -1.10 -18.00 20.07
N LEU A 102 -1.89 -16.93 20.04
CA LEU A 102 -2.44 -16.25 21.20
C LEU A 102 -3.92 -16.57 21.35
N SER A 103 -4.30 -17.07 22.53
CA SER A 103 -5.71 -17.13 22.93
C SER A 103 -6.29 -15.72 23.00
N PHE A 104 -7.55 -15.56 22.60
CA PHE A 104 -8.27 -14.28 22.62
C PHE A 104 -8.15 -13.53 23.96
N TYR A 105 -8.23 -14.25 25.08
CA TYR A 105 -8.11 -13.67 26.43
C TYR A 105 -6.74 -13.09 26.76
N VAL A 106 -5.68 -13.54 26.07
CA VAL A 106 -4.32 -12.99 26.17
C VAL A 106 -4.13 -11.85 25.18
N LEU A 107 -4.74 -11.95 24.00
CA LEU A 107 -4.65 -10.94 22.95
C LEU A 107 -5.30 -9.62 23.36
N VAL A 108 -6.50 -9.63 23.93
CA VAL A 108 -7.25 -8.41 24.31
C VAL A 108 -6.46 -7.45 25.23
N PRO A 109 -5.87 -7.89 26.36
CA PRO A 109 -5.09 -6.98 27.21
C PRO A 109 -3.80 -6.50 26.54
N LEU A 110 -3.16 -7.31 25.69
CA LEU A 110 -1.99 -6.89 24.91
C LEU A 110 -2.34 -5.81 23.88
N LEU A 111 -3.47 -5.96 23.19
CA LEU A 111 -3.99 -4.97 22.25
C LEU A 111 -4.28 -3.64 22.95
N ARG A 112 -4.92 -3.70 24.12
CA ARG A 112 -5.19 -2.51 24.93
C ARG A 112 -3.89 -1.80 25.36
N SER A 113 -2.92 -2.55 25.87
CA SER A 113 -1.61 -2.00 26.26
C SER A 113 -0.87 -1.37 25.08
N GLU A 114 -1.01 -1.93 23.86
CA GLU A 114 -0.40 -1.33 22.69
C GLU A 114 -1.13 -0.10 22.18
N ALA A 115 -2.46 -0.03 22.28
CA ALA A 115 -3.21 1.18 21.99
C ALA A 115 -2.79 2.34 22.91
N GLU A 116 -2.62 2.08 24.21
CA GLU A 116 -2.13 3.07 25.19
C GLU A 116 -0.67 3.50 24.90
N THR A 117 0.14 2.63 24.29
CA THR A 117 1.52 2.96 23.88
C THR A 117 1.55 3.84 22.63
N VAL A 118 0.60 3.66 21.70
CA VAL A 118 0.46 4.49 20.50
C VAL A 118 0.18 5.95 20.89
N ASP A 119 -0.63 6.20 21.91
CA ASP A 119 -0.87 7.56 22.42
C ASP A 119 0.40 8.23 22.95
N LEU A 120 1.28 7.48 23.62
CA LEU A 120 2.58 7.99 24.06
C LEU A 120 3.52 8.28 22.89
N GLN A 121 3.51 7.45 21.86
CA GLN A 121 4.28 7.69 20.64
C GLN A 121 3.77 8.91 19.87
N ILE A 122 2.45 9.11 19.78
CA ILE A 122 1.83 10.31 19.19
C ILE A 122 2.29 11.55 19.95
N ARG A 123 2.32 11.50 21.28
CA ARG A 123 2.81 12.58 22.13
C ARG A 123 4.31 12.85 21.92
N LEU A 124 5.15 11.82 21.84
CA LEU A 124 6.58 11.95 21.56
C LEU A 124 6.89 12.49 20.15
N VAL A 125 6.04 12.17 19.18
CA VAL A 125 6.09 12.73 17.82
C VAL A 125 5.65 14.20 17.83
N SER A 126 4.62 14.57 18.59
CA SER A 126 4.24 15.98 18.80
C SER A 126 5.36 16.79 19.47
N GLU A 127 6.19 16.13 20.28
CA GLU A 127 7.37 16.71 20.94
C GLU A 127 8.64 16.65 20.08
N ASN A 128 8.55 16.18 18.82
CA ASN A 128 9.62 16.15 17.81
C ASN A 128 10.87 15.30 18.15
N LEU A 129 10.77 14.33 19.06
CA LEU A 129 11.94 13.55 19.54
C LEU A 129 12.25 12.29 18.72
N LEU A 130 11.26 11.74 17.99
CA LEU A 130 11.41 10.50 17.19
C LEU A 130 11.58 10.75 15.67
N THR A 131 11.59 12.01 15.24
CA THR A 131 11.23 12.42 13.88
C THR A 131 12.38 12.41 12.86
N ARG A 132 13.66 12.34 13.26
CA ARG A 132 14.79 12.72 12.37
C ARG A 132 15.23 11.64 11.39
N ILE A 133 15.16 10.35 11.76
CA ILE A 133 15.67 9.22 10.94
C ILE A 133 14.59 8.70 9.99
N HIS A 134 13.34 8.54 10.44
CA HIS A 134 12.20 8.15 9.59
C HIS A 134 11.77 9.25 8.60
N ARG A 135 12.08 10.53 8.87
CA ARG A 135 11.73 11.65 7.98
C ARG A 135 12.26 11.47 6.56
N LYS A 136 13.53 11.07 6.36
CA LYS A 136 14.18 11.31 5.06
C LYS A 136 13.61 10.48 3.88
N GLN A 137 13.29 9.21 4.10
CA GLN A 137 12.73 8.34 3.05
C GLN A 137 11.21 8.45 2.93
N ASN A 138 10.48 8.49 4.06
CA ASN A 138 9.03 8.66 4.04
C ASN A 138 8.59 10.05 3.53
N VAL A 139 9.35 11.12 3.79
CA VAL A 139 9.00 12.47 3.29
C VAL A 139 9.05 12.56 1.77
N ASN A 140 9.93 11.84 1.07
CA ASN A 140 10.01 11.93 -0.39
C ASN A 140 8.82 11.20 -1.05
N THR A 141 8.54 9.97 -0.64
CA THR A 141 7.43 9.18 -1.20
C THR A 141 6.07 9.76 -0.80
N HIS A 142 5.87 10.12 0.47
CA HIS A 142 4.63 10.80 0.89
C HIS A 142 4.53 12.20 0.27
N GLY A 143 5.63 12.97 0.20
CA GLY A 143 5.61 14.30 -0.38
C GLY A 143 5.15 14.29 -1.83
N ARG A 144 5.68 13.36 -2.64
CA ARG A 144 5.23 13.18 -4.04
C ARG A 144 3.79 12.72 -4.16
N LEU A 145 3.29 11.94 -3.20
CA LEU A 145 1.91 11.50 -3.20
C LEU A 145 0.95 12.63 -2.77
N PHE A 146 1.32 13.42 -1.77
CA PHE A 146 0.57 14.59 -1.35
C PHE A 146 0.49 15.62 -2.47
N GLU A 147 1.60 15.92 -3.14
CA GLU A 147 1.63 16.80 -4.31
C GLU A 147 0.73 16.28 -5.44
N ALA A 148 0.72 14.97 -5.69
CA ALA A 148 -0.18 14.35 -6.66
C ALA A 148 -1.65 14.47 -6.23
N TRP A 149 -1.97 14.36 -4.95
CA TRP A 149 -3.32 14.58 -4.46
C TRP A 149 -3.75 16.05 -4.54
N ASP A 150 -2.85 16.99 -4.28
CA ASP A 150 -3.11 18.43 -4.43
C ASP A 150 -3.47 18.77 -5.88
N GLN A 151 -2.64 18.35 -6.84
CA GLN A 151 -2.92 18.53 -8.28
C GLN A 151 -4.23 17.86 -8.73
N TYR A 152 -4.63 16.77 -8.06
CA TYR A 152 -5.87 16.08 -8.36
C TYR A 152 -7.10 16.85 -7.86
N GLU A 153 -7.04 17.39 -6.64
CA GLU A 153 -8.13 18.20 -6.06
C GLU A 153 -8.27 19.56 -6.74
N ASP A 154 -7.18 20.12 -7.26
CA ASP A 154 -7.17 21.35 -8.05
C ASP A 154 -7.66 21.15 -9.50
N ASP A 155 -8.19 19.97 -9.83
CA ASP A 155 -8.64 19.55 -11.18
C ASP A 155 -7.55 19.62 -12.27
N GLU A 156 -6.27 19.73 -11.88
CA GLU A 156 -5.12 19.76 -12.80
C GLU A 156 -4.74 18.36 -13.30
N MET A 157 -5.21 17.31 -12.61
CA MET A 157 -4.91 15.91 -12.92
C MET A 157 -6.18 15.04 -12.95
N THR A 158 -6.31 14.20 -13.98
CA THR A 158 -7.42 13.23 -14.10
C THR A 158 -7.19 11.97 -13.25
N THR A 159 -8.25 11.20 -12.98
CA THR A 159 -8.17 9.97 -12.16
C THR A 159 -7.20 8.95 -12.75
N THR A 160 -7.16 8.82 -14.08
CA THR A 160 -6.25 7.91 -14.77
C THR A 160 -4.79 8.37 -14.63
N GLN A 161 -4.53 9.68 -14.66
CA GLN A 161 -3.20 10.23 -14.41
C GLN A 161 -2.78 10.04 -12.96
N LEU A 162 -3.66 10.33 -12.00
CA LEU A 162 -3.41 10.09 -10.57
C LEU A 162 -3.07 8.62 -10.33
N LEU A 163 -3.88 7.69 -10.83
CA LEU A 163 -3.66 6.25 -10.70
C LEU A 163 -2.31 5.82 -11.28
N ARG A 164 -1.92 6.39 -12.42
CA ARG A 164 -0.61 6.12 -13.03
C ARG A 164 0.51 6.62 -12.13
N THR A 165 0.42 7.84 -11.62
CA THR A 165 1.39 8.43 -10.68
C THR A 165 1.51 7.59 -9.42
N CYS A 166 0.39 7.25 -8.78
CA CYS A 166 0.34 6.38 -7.59
C CYS A 166 0.95 4.99 -7.86
N SER A 167 0.70 4.39 -9.04
CA SER A 167 1.27 3.08 -9.40
C SER A 167 2.80 3.08 -9.50
N HIS A 168 3.39 4.21 -9.93
CA HIS A 168 4.84 4.38 -9.94
C HIS A 168 5.39 4.63 -8.54
N ILE A 169 4.71 5.45 -7.73
CA ILE A 169 5.11 5.77 -6.35
C ILE A 169 5.03 4.52 -5.46
N ALA A 170 3.91 3.78 -5.48
CA ALA A 170 3.70 2.57 -4.69
C ALA A 170 4.62 1.40 -5.11
N GLY A 171 5.06 1.42 -6.37
CA GLY A 171 6.05 0.48 -6.89
C GLY A 171 7.49 0.74 -6.42
N LEU A 172 7.77 1.86 -5.75
CA LEU A 172 9.07 2.23 -5.20
C LEU A 172 9.17 1.84 -3.71
N GLY A 173 8.89 0.57 -3.40
CA GLY A 173 9.21 0.03 -2.08
C GLY A 173 10.71 0.21 -1.75
N PRO A 174 11.08 0.26 -0.46
CA PRO A 174 12.42 0.64 0.00
C PRO A 174 13.59 -0.20 -0.54
N ASP A 175 13.33 -1.33 -1.20
CA ASP A 175 14.37 -2.33 -1.57
C ASP A 175 14.78 -2.32 -3.05
N THR A 176 14.64 -1.20 -3.78
CA THR A 176 15.08 -1.15 -5.20
C THR A 176 16.27 -0.22 -5.47
N THR A 177 17.01 0.24 -4.46
CA THR A 177 18.19 1.10 -4.66
C THR A 177 19.52 0.51 -4.18
N THR A 178 19.61 -0.79 -3.91
CA THR A 178 20.87 -1.37 -3.36
C THR A 178 21.72 -2.16 -4.37
N ASP A 179 21.24 -2.48 -5.58
CA ASP A 179 22.00 -3.38 -6.48
C ASP A 179 22.48 -2.71 -7.79
N ALA A 180 22.86 -1.43 -7.75
CA ALA A 180 23.43 -0.74 -8.93
C ALA A 180 24.73 0.02 -8.67
N ILE A 181 25.45 -0.25 -7.57
CA ILE A 181 26.80 0.29 -7.34
C ILE A 181 27.66 -0.81 -6.72
N HIS A 182 27.99 -1.83 -7.50
CA HIS A 182 29.21 -2.62 -7.34
C HIS A 182 29.46 -3.36 -8.65
N ASP A 183 30.06 -2.63 -9.60
CA ASP A 183 31.18 -3.11 -10.42
C ASP A 183 31.45 -2.06 -11.50
N GLU A 184 32.52 -1.29 -11.29
CA GLU A 184 33.46 -0.71 -12.28
C GLU A 184 34.21 0.43 -11.58
N ASP A 185 35.35 0.09 -10.96
CA ASP A 185 36.65 0.76 -11.15
C ASP A 185 37.63 0.38 -10.02
N CYS A 186 38.64 -0.42 -10.41
CA CYS A 186 39.93 -0.74 -9.77
C CYS A 186 40.00 -1.25 -8.32
#